data_AF-A0A8T3Y6R5-F1
#
_entry.id   AF-A0A8T3Y6R5-F1
#
_cell.length_a   1.000
_cell.length_b   1.000
_cell.length_c   1.000
_cell.angle_alpha   90.00
_cell.angle_beta   90.00
_cell.angle_gamma   90.00
#
_symmetry.space_group_name_H-M   'P 1'
#
loop_
_entity.id
_entity.type
_entity.pdbx_description
1 polymer ?
#
loop_
_entity_poly.entity_id
_entity_poly.type
_entity_poly.pdbx_seq_one_letter_code
_entity_poly.pdbx_strand_id
1 'polypeptide(L)'
;MAYDVARLKRLILTALIDKGKYGGAHTPLDNITHNLPDEFLHNKKGQKAIHEAVKELNNSGWIIILTKRTGKGSDLHISINPKAIKELSANFPEISQQCM
;
A
#
# COMPACT_ATOMS: atom_id res chain seq x y z
N MET A 1 10.01 12.49 -17.17
CA MET A 1 10.12 11.37 -16.19
C MET A 1 8.75 11.19 -15.54
N ALA A 2 7.96 10.27 -16.08
CA ALA A 2 6.77 9.79 -15.37
C ALA A 2 7.28 9.04 -14.14
N TYR A 3 6.82 9.42 -12.94
CA TYR A 3 7.14 8.64 -11.75
C TYR A 3 6.60 7.23 -11.95
N ASP A 4 7.38 6.22 -11.58
CA ASP A 4 7.01 4.83 -11.79
C ASP A 4 5.94 4.42 -10.75
N VAL A 5 4.68 4.76 -11.05
CA VAL A 5 3.49 4.41 -10.26
C VAL A 5 3.43 2.88 -10.09
N ALA A 6 3.86 2.09 -11.08
CA ALA A 6 3.90 0.63 -10.97
C ALA A 6 4.93 0.16 -9.92
N ARG A 7 6.10 0.81 -9.84
CA ARG A 7 7.07 0.57 -8.75
C ARG A 7 6.49 0.94 -7.38
N LEU A 8 5.80 2.07 -7.26
CA LEU A 8 5.16 2.47 -6.00
C LEU A 8 4.07 1.49 -5.54
N LYS A 9 3.23 1.02 -6.46
CA LYS A 9 2.23 -0.01 -6.16
C LYS A 9 2.86 -1.26 -5.56
N ARG A 10 3.95 -1.74 -6.17
CA ARG A 10 4.72 -2.89 -5.68
C ARG A 10 5.23 -2.68 -4.26
N LEU A 11 5.90 -1.55 -4.02
CA LEU A 11 6.44 -1.22 -2.70
C LEU A 11 5.36 -1.17 -1.61
N ILE A 12 4.21 -0.57 -1.91
CA ILE A 12 3.07 -0.51 -0.97
C ILE A 12 2.54 -1.91 -0.65
N LEU A 13 2.35 -2.75 -1.67
CA LEU A 13 1.86 -4.13 -1.50
C LEU A 13 2.85 -4.98 -0.71
N THR A 14 4.15 -4.93 -1.05
CA THR A 14 5.21 -5.63 -0.30
C THR A 14 5.23 -5.19 1.16
N ALA A 15 5.21 -3.88 1.43
CA ALA A 15 5.22 -3.38 2.81
C ALA A 15 4.00 -3.83 3.63
N LEU A 16 2.83 -3.99 3.01
CA LEU A 16 1.65 -4.55 3.66
C LEU A 16 1.76 -6.05 3.92
N ILE A 17 2.33 -6.80 2.96
CA ILE A 17 2.58 -8.25 3.06
C ILE A 17 3.58 -8.54 4.18
N ASP A 18 4.72 -7.85 4.19
CA ASP A 18 5.78 -7.98 5.20
C ASP A 18 5.26 -7.70 6.61
N LYS A 19 4.34 -6.74 6.73
CA LYS A 19 3.70 -6.37 8.01
C LYS A 19 2.50 -7.25 8.38
N GLY A 20 2.15 -8.24 7.55
CA GLY A 20 1.03 -9.15 7.77
C GLY A 20 -0.34 -8.47 7.77
N LYS A 21 -0.51 -7.38 7.00
CA LYS A 21 -1.72 -6.54 7.02
C LYS A 21 -2.74 -7.02 6.00
N TYR A 22 -3.50 -8.04 6.37
CA TYR A 22 -4.53 -8.65 5.54
C TYR A 22 -5.93 -8.45 6.14
N GLY A 23 -6.90 -8.08 5.31
CA GLY A 23 -8.31 -7.98 5.71
C GLY A 23 -8.51 -7.11 6.96
N GLY A 24 -8.95 -7.71 8.06
CA GLY A 24 -9.22 -7.02 9.32
C GLY A 24 -7.98 -6.37 9.97
N ALA A 25 -6.78 -6.83 9.64
CA ALA A 25 -5.51 -6.29 10.15
C ALA A 25 -5.09 -5.06 9.34
N HIS A 26 -5.52 -3.89 9.80
CA HIS A 26 -5.21 -2.61 9.15
C HIS A 26 -4.11 -1.83 9.88
N THR A 27 -3.37 -1.01 9.14
CA THR A 27 -2.37 -0.08 9.67
C THR A 27 -2.67 1.35 9.18
N PRO A 28 -2.31 2.42 9.91
CA PRO A 28 -2.40 3.77 9.37
C PRO A 28 -1.72 3.88 8.01
N LEU A 29 -2.36 4.58 7.06
CA LEU A 29 -1.84 4.79 5.71
C LEU A 29 -0.46 5.45 5.76
N ASP A 30 -0.30 6.43 6.65
CA ASP A 30 0.95 7.15 6.87
C ASP A 30 2.11 6.22 7.27
N ASN A 31 1.84 5.14 8.01
CA ASN A 31 2.88 4.16 8.36
C ASN A 31 3.40 3.39 7.15
N ILE A 32 2.62 3.28 6.07
CA ILE A 32 3.06 2.64 4.84
C ILE A 32 3.73 3.67 3.93
N THR A 33 3.10 4.82 3.74
CA THR A 33 3.61 5.85 2.83
C THR A 33 4.90 6.48 3.33
N HIS A 34 5.11 6.65 4.64
CA HIS A 34 6.38 7.16 5.19
C HIS A 34 7.55 6.18 5.14
N ASN A 35 7.31 4.89 4.87
CA ASN A 35 8.37 3.88 4.71
C ASN A 35 8.78 3.70 3.24
N LEU A 36 8.28 4.54 2.33
CA LEU A 36 8.67 4.52 0.92
C LEU A 36 10.01 5.25 0.70
N PRO A 37 10.75 4.94 -0.38
CA PRO A 37 12.04 5.57 -0.65
C PRO A 37 11.98 7.11 -0.70
N ASP A 38 13.00 7.78 -0.16
CA ASP A 38 13.08 9.25 -0.02
C ASP A 38 12.86 10.01 -1.34
N GLU A 39 13.19 9.39 -2.48
CA GLU A 39 12.98 9.94 -3.83
C GLU A 39 11.49 10.30 -4.09
N PHE A 40 10.56 9.67 -3.36
CA PHE A 40 9.12 9.92 -3.45
C PHE A 40 8.58 10.81 -2.32
N LEU A 41 9.27 10.88 -1.17
CA LEU A 41 8.77 11.57 0.02
C LEU A 41 9.00 13.09 -0.01
N HIS A 42 10.17 13.52 -0.49
CA HIS A 42 10.61 14.92 -0.39
C HIS A 42 10.13 15.81 -1.54
N ASN A 43 9.42 15.26 -2.53
CA ASN A 43 8.94 16.01 -3.69
C ASN A 43 7.41 15.90 -3.84
N LYS A 44 6.75 17.05 -4.10
CA LYS A 44 5.31 17.13 -4.40
C LYS A 44 4.87 16.16 -5.50
N LYS A 45 5.71 15.94 -6.51
CA LYS A 45 5.41 14.99 -7.58
C LYS A 45 5.42 13.53 -7.09
N GLY A 46 6.33 13.20 -6.18
CA GLY A 46 6.41 11.88 -5.55
C GLY A 46 5.21 11.61 -4.65
N GLN A 47 4.82 12.58 -3.81
CA GLN A 47 3.61 12.48 -3.00
C GLN A 47 2.34 12.31 -3.85
N LYS A 48 2.24 13.01 -4.98
CA LYS A 48 1.15 12.83 -5.93
C LYS A 48 1.16 11.41 -6.51
N ALA A 49 2.32 10.88 -6.89
CA ALA A 49 2.45 9.52 -7.41
C ALA A 49 2.09 8.45 -6.36
N ILE A 50 2.43 8.66 -5.09
CA ILE A 50 2.02 7.79 -3.97
C ILE A 50 0.49 7.78 -3.86
N HIS A 51 -0.12 8.96 -3.84
CA HIS A 51 -1.58 9.08 -3.74
C HIS A 51 -2.28 8.42 -4.94
N GLU A 52 -1.74 8.59 -6.15
CA GLU A 52 -2.22 7.93 -7.36
C GLU A 52 -2.09 6.41 -7.29
N ALA A 53 -0.94 5.89 -6.86
CA ALA A 53 -0.73 4.46 -6.65
C ALA A 53 -1.72 3.86 -5.64
N VAL A 54 -1.91 4.52 -4.49
CA VAL A 54 -2.87 4.10 -3.46
C VAL A 54 -4.30 4.10 -4.01
N LYS A 55 -4.69 5.16 -4.73
CA LYS A 55 -6.02 5.26 -5.34
C LYS A 55 -6.25 4.15 -6.36
N GLU A 56 -5.27 3.87 -7.22
CA GLU A 56 -5.38 2.81 -8.23
C GLU A 56 -5.44 1.41 -7.61
N LEU A 57 -4.65 1.15 -6.56
CA LEU A 57 -4.73 -0.11 -5.82
C LEU A 57 -6.10 -0.31 -5.16
N ASN A 58 -6.67 0.74 -4.57
CA ASN A 58 -7.99 0.69 -3.94
C ASN A 58 -9.09 0.48 -4.99
N ASN A 59 -9.05 1.23 -6.10
CA ASN A 59 -10.02 1.10 -7.19
C ASN A 59 -9.98 -0.27 -7.86
N SER A 60 -8.78 -0.85 -7.98
CA SER A 60 -8.59 -2.20 -8.53
C SER A 60 -8.90 -3.31 -7.51
N GLY A 61 -9.24 -2.95 -6.26
CA GLY A 61 -9.58 -3.91 -5.22
C GLY A 61 -8.41 -4.69 -4.63
N TRP A 62 -7.16 -4.26 -4.83
CA TRP A 62 -5.97 -4.89 -4.23
C TRP A 62 -5.83 -4.58 -2.73
N ILE A 63 -6.22 -3.37 -2.34
CA ILE A 63 -6.19 -2.90 -0.96
C ILE A 63 -7.58 -2.45 -0.51
N ILE A 64 -7.76 -2.35 0.80
CA ILE A 64 -8.93 -1.79 1.44
C ILE A 64 -8.47 -0.60 2.27
N ILE A 65 -9.13 0.55 2.11
CA ILE A 65 -8.91 1.74 2.94
C ILE A 65 -10.17 2.01 3.75
N LEU A 66 -10.03 2.09 5.07
CA LEU A 66 -11.10 2.40 6.00
C LEU A 66 -10.71 3.59 6.87
N THR A 67 -11.65 4.49 7.10
CA THR A 67 -11.51 5.54 8.11
C THR A 67 -11.83 4.95 9.48
N LYS A 68 -10.89 5.03 10.43
CA LYS A 68 -11.10 4.63 11.82
C LYS A 68 -11.02 5.83 12.74
N ARG A 69 -11.95 5.92 13.69
CA ARG A 69 -11.90 6.93 14.75
C ARG A 69 -10.83 6.53 15.77
N THR A 70 -9.86 7.39 15.99
CA THR A 70 -8.81 7.26 16.99
C THR A 70 -9.07 8.25 18.13
N GLY A 71 -8.39 8.07 19.26
CA GLY A 71 -8.52 9.00 20.40
C GLY A 71 -8.10 10.44 20.08
N LYS A 72 -7.47 10.69 18.92
CA LYS A 72 -7.00 11.99 18.44
C LYS A 72 -7.74 12.50 17.20
N GLY A 73 -8.69 11.75 16.64
CA GLY A 73 -9.39 12.14 15.41
C GLY A 73 -9.89 10.96 14.59
N SER A 74 -9.82 11.08 13.27
CA SER A 74 -10.13 10.01 12.32
C SER A 74 -8.91 9.81 11.43
N ASP A 75 -8.40 8.59 11.38
CA ASP A 75 -7.22 8.22 10.60
C ASP A 75 -7.60 7.24 9.48
N LEU A 76 -6.91 7.34 8.34
CA LEU A 76 -7.04 6.39 7.25
C LEU A 76 -6.20 5.15 7.55
N HIS A 77 -6.83 3.99 7.49
CA HIS A 77 -6.21 2.71 7.72
C HIS A 77 -6.26 1.86 6.45
N ILE A 78 -5.15 1.24 6.08
CA ILE A 78 -4.95 0.42 4.89
C ILE A 78 -4.67 -1.03 5.26
N SER A 79 -5.21 -1.97 4.48
CA SER A 79 -4.88 -3.39 4.50
C SER A 79 -4.98 -3.99 3.10
N ILE A 80 -4.44 -5.19 2.90
CA ILE A 80 -4.63 -5.96 1.67
C ILE A 80 -6.04 -6.54 1.66
N ASN A 81 -6.69 -6.48 0.50
CA ASN A 81 -7.97 -7.15 0.29
C ASN A 81 -7.76 -8.68 0.33
N PRO A 82 -8.39 -9.42 1.25
CA PRO A 82 -8.22 -10.86 1.35
C PRO A 82 -8.63 -11.61 0.08
N LYS A 83 -9.58 -11.04 -0.70
CA LYS A 83 -10.00 -11.61 -1.99
C LYS A 83 -8.92 -11.49 -3.07
N ALA A 84 -8.03 -10.50 -2.94
CA ALA A 84 -6.96 -10.24 -3.89
C ALA A 84 -5.66 -11.01 -3.57
N ILE A 85 -5.57 -11.67 -2.41
CA ILE A 85 -4.35 -12.41 -1.99
C ILE A 85 -3.97 -13.50 -2.99
N LYS A 86 -4.96 -14.24 -3.51
CA LYS A 86 -4.73 -15.31 -4.49
C LYS A 86 -4.18 -14.77 -5.82
N GLU A 87 -4.59 -13.56 -6.20
CA GLU A 87 -4.12 -12.91 -7.42
C GLU A 87 -2.79 -12.18 -7.19
N LEU A 88 -2.51 -11.74 -5.95
CA LEU A 88 -1.25 -11.09 -5.58
C LEU A 88 -0.07 -12.02 -5.82
N SER A 89 -0.16 -13.30 -5.40
CA SER A 89 0.91 -14.27 -5.63
C SER A 89 1.15 -14.57 -7.12
N ALA A 90 0.12 -14.45 -7.96
CA ALA A 90 0.22 -14.70 -9.39
C ALA A 90 0.78 -13.50 -10.17
N ASN A 91 0.42 -12.27 -9.76
CA ASN A 91 0.83 -11.04 -10.44
C ASN A 91 2.11 -10.42 -9.87
N PHE A 92 2.49 -10.79 -8.65
CA PHE A 92 3.68 -10.31 -7.95
C PHE A 92 4.47 -11.48 -7.35
N PRO A 93 5.04 -12.36 -8.20
CA PRO A 93 5.74 -13.56 -7.76
C PRO A 93 6.95 -13.26 -6.88
N GLU A 94 7.62 -12.11 -7.09
CA GLU A 94 8.73 -11.66 -6.24
C GLU A 94 8.34 -11.42 -4.77
N ILE A 95 7.06 -11.13 -4.47
CA ILE A 95 6.62 -10.90 -3.09
C ILE A 95 6.45 -12.21 -2.33
N SER A 96 6.25 -13.34 -3.03
CA SER A 96 6.09 -14.67 -2.42
C SER A 96 7.43 -15.33 -2.05
N GLN A 97 8.56 -14.83 -2.56
CA GLN A 97 9.89 -15.43 -2.31
C GLN A 97 10.54 -14.98 -1.01
N GLN A 98 9.93 -14.05 -0.26
CA GLN A 98 10.48 -13.53 0.99
C GLN A 98 9.96 -14.24 2.26
N CYS A 99 9.13 -15.27 2.09
CA CYS A 99 8.63 -16.13 3.17
C CYS A 99 9.17 -17.58 3.14
N MET A 100 10.30 -17.83 2.47
CA MET A 100 11.03 -19.11 2.56
C MET A 100 12.40 -18.93 3.18
#